data_AF-A0A7C5IGU5-F1
#
_entry.id   AF-A0A7C5IGU5-F1
#
_cell.length_a   1.000
_cell.length_b   1.000
_cell.length_c   1.000
_cell.angle_alpha   90.00
_cell.angle_beta   90.00
_cell.angle_gamma   90.00
#
_symmetry.space_group_name_H-M   'P 1'
#
loop_
_entity.id
_entity.type
_entity.pdbx_description
1 polymer ?
#
loop_
_entity_poly.entity_id
_entity_poly.type
_entity_poly.pdbx_seq_one_letter_code
_entity_poly.pdbx_strand_id
1 'polypeptide(L)'
;MRFFRFSVVVLGLCNLLLLLASWVMMVYAYPRLPAEIPLWLNLAGQPVYKFHKSLIIFLYPITQTVLGLVFWLVGYLAIQKRGKSRETADHQSPVPGPVSEDYKRYLKEEIVLLALIFFNLIYIHLERSLIWLAHGLAAGVNKAYFFSLIIILLLIIPYYRFRLKIAERLRSLK
;
A
#
# COMPACT_ATOMS: atom_id res chain seq x y z
N MET A 1 0.81 0.58 -25.35
CA MET A 1 0.24 -0.36 -24.35
C MET A 1 1.29 -1.16 -23.56
N ARG A 2 2.43 -1.61 -24.14
CA ARG A 2 3.46 -2.38 -23.40
C ARG A 2 4.05 -1.68 -22.17
N PHE A 3 4.30 -0.36 -22.24
CA PHE A 3 4.89 0.39 -21.13
C PHE A 3 3.98 0.47 -19.89
N PHE A 4 2.66 0.57 -20.09
CA PHE A 4 1.70 0.63 -18.99
C PHE A 4 1.69 -0.68 -18.19
N ARG A 5 1.59 -1.83 -18.87
CA ARG A 5 1.64 -3.14 -18.19
C ARG A 5 2.92 -3.37 -17.40
N PHE A 6 4.05 -2.83 -17.86
CA PHE A 6 5.32 -2.90 -17.14
C PHE A 6 5.25 -2.22 -15.77
N SER A 7 4.66 -1.02 -15.68
CA SER A 7 4.53 -0.31 -14.40
C SER A 7 3.73 -1.09 -13.36
N VAL A 8 2.58 -1.68 -13.73
CA VAL A 8 1.77 -2.52 -12.82
C VAL A 8 2.59 -3.70 -12.29
N VAL A 9 3.31 -4.39 -13.18
CA VAL A 9 4.13 -5.54 -12.80
C VAL A 9 5.23 -5.13 -11.84
N VAL A 10 5.94 -4.04 -12.12
CA VAL A 10 6.99 -3.51 -11.24
C VAL A 10 6.42 -3.14 -9.88
N LEU A 11 5.29 -2.42 -9.83
CA LEU A 11 4.64 -2.07 -8.56
C LEU A 11 4.19 -3.32 -7.78
N GLY A 12 3.68 -4.33 -8.47
CA GLY A 12 3.33 -5.62 -7.86
C GLY A 12 4.54 -6.32 -7.24
N LEU A 13 5.65 -6.37 -7.97
CA LEU A 13 6.92 -6.92 -7.48
C LEU A 13 7.46 -6.12 -6.28
N CYS A 14 7.41 -4.79 -6.33
CA CYS A 14 7.81 -3.94 -5.21
C CYS A 14 6.98 -4.23 -3.96
N ASN A 15 5.65 -4.37 -4.10
CA ASN A 15 4.78 -4.72 -2.97
C ASN A 15 5.12 -6.09 -2.39
N LEU A 16 5.40 -7.09 -3.25
CA LEU A 16 5.83 -8.41 -2.80
C LEU A 16 7.16 -8.35 -2.04
N LEU A 17 8.14 -7.62 -2.58
CA LEU A 17 9.45 -7.45 -1.94
C LEU A 17 9.35 -6.74 -0.59
N LEU A 18 8.51 -5.71 -0.48
CA LEU A 18 8.26 -5.01 0.79
C LEU A 18 7.59 -5.92 1.81
N LEU A 19 6.62 -6.73 1.40
CA LEU A 19 5.97 -7.70 2.28
C LEU A 19 6.97 -8.76 2.77
N LEU A 20 7.78 -9.31 1.88
CA LEU A 20 8.84 -10.25 2.24
C LEU A 20 9.87 -9.60 3.16
N ALA A 21 10.24 -8.34 2.93
CA ALA A 21 11.17 -7.61 3.77
C ALA A 21 10.63 -7.43 5.21
N SER A 22 9.34 -7.14 5.37
CA SER A 22 8.67 -7.10 6.69
C SER A 22 8.77 -8.46 7.40
N TRP A 23 8.38 -9.55 6.72
CA TRP A 23 8.46 -10.89 7.29
C TRP A 23 9.89 -11.28 7.68
N VAL A 24 10.86 -11.07 6.78
CA VAL A 24 12.27 -11.35 7.04
C VAL A 24 12.78 -10.53 8.22
N MET A 25 12.42 -9.24 8.29
CA MET A 25 12.79 -8.37 9.40
C MET A 25 12.27 -8.91 10.73
N MET A 26 10.99 -9.29 10.80
CA MET A 26 10.39 -9.78 12.04
C MET A 26 10.96 -11.15 12.45
N VAL A 27 11.07 -12.10 11.51
CA VAL A 27 11.64 -13.44 11.78
C VAL A 27 13.10 -13.35 12.23
N TYR A 28 13.88 -12.44 11.63
CA TYR A 28 15.27 -12.21 12.00
C TYR A 28 15.44 -11.46 13.32
N ALA A 29 14.56 -10.49 13.62
CA ALA A 29 14.62 -9.71 14.84
C ALA A 29 14.11 -10.49 16.05
N TYR A 30 13.04 -11.27 15.89
CA TYR A 30 12.36 -11.98 16.97
C TYR A 30 13.29 -12.78 17.90
N PRO A 31 14.20 -13.65 17.42
CA PRO A 31 15.09 -14.39 18.32
C PRO A 31 16.00 -13.47 19.14
N ARG A 32 16.36 -12.29 18.63
CA ARG A 32 17.25 -11.32 19.28
C ARG A 32 16.53 -10.34 20.21
N LEU A 33 15.20 -10.30 20.16
CA LEU A 33 14.44 -9.44 21.06
C LEU A 33 14.65 -9.83 22.53
N PRO A 34 14.73 -8.85 23.44
CA PRO A 34 14.85 -9.08 24.87
C PRO A 34 13.64 -9.84 25.44
N ALA A 35 13.77 -10.33 26.67
CA ALA A 35 12.72 -11.09 27.36
C ALA A 35 11.43 -10.27 27.56
N GLU A 36 11.57 -8.95 27.66
CA GLU A 36 10.44 -8.03 27.77
C GLU A 36 10.39 -7.08 26.57
N ILE A 37 9.25 -7.08 25.87
CA ILE A 37 9.04 -6.30 24.64
C ILE A 37 7.79 -5.42 24.75
N PRO A 38 7.80 -4.22 24.15
CA PRO A 38 6.59 -3.44 23.96
C PRO A 38 5.69 -4.09 22.92
N LEU A 39 4.37 -4.04 23.13
CA LEU A 39 3.37 -4.49 22.16
C LEU A 39 2.76 -3.34 21.36
N TRP A 40 3.04 -2.09 21.74
CA TRP A 40 2.61 -0.89 21.03
C TRP A 40 3.66 0.22 21.13
N LEU A 41 3.46 1.25 20.32
CA LEU A 41 4.40 2.35 20.16
C LEU A 41 3.98 3.56 20.98
N ASN A 42 4.97 4.32 21.45
CA ASN A 42 4.75 5.64 22.03
C ASN A 42 4.50 6.69 20.92
N LEU A 43 3.26 6.82 20.47
CA LEU A 43 2.90 7.81 19.43
C LEU A 43 2.71 9.21 20.00
N ALA A 44 2.14 9.32 21.20
CA ALA A 44 1.63 10.58 21.76
C ALA A 44 2.03 10.81 23.23
N GLY A 45 3.18 10.31 23.68
CA GLY A 45 3.61 10.40 25.08
C GLY A 45 2.97 9.33 25.98
N GLN A 46 2.47 8.25 25.38
CA GLN A 46 1.79 7.16 26.08
C GLN A 46 2.80 6.33 26.90
N PRO A 47 2.41 5.80 28.06
CA PRO A 47 3.24 4.84 28.77
C PRO A 47 3.42 3.58 27.91
N VAL A 48 4.66 3.12 27.79
CA VAL A 48 5.01 1.89 27.09
C VAL A 48 5.25 0.82 28.13
N TYR A 49 4.29 -0.09 28.29
CA TYR A 49 4.49 -1.26 29.13
C TYR A 49 5.21 -2.34 28.32
N LYS A 50 6.19 -2.97 28.97
CA LYS A 50 6.87 -4.13 28.43
C LYS A 50 6.18 -5.39 28.93
N PHE A 51 5.97 -6.33 28.03
CA PHE A 51 5.36 -7.62 28.30
C PHE A 51 6.36 -8.71 28.03
N HIS A 52 6.15 -9.88 28.61
CA HIS A 52 6.94 -11.06 28.28
C HIS A 52 6.87 -11.33 26.78
N LYS A 53 8.04 -11.65 26.21
CA LYS A 53 8.23 -11.94 24.80
C LYS A 53 7.20 -12.96 24.33
N SER A 54 6.43 -12.57 23.32
CA SER A 54 5.31 -13.34 22.81
C SER A 54 5.25 -13.26 21.29
N LEU A 55 4.67 -14.29 20.68
CA LEU A 55 4.43 -14.34 19.24
C LEU A 55 3.38 -13.31 18.78
N ILE A 56 2.69 -12.63 19.70
CA ILE A 56 1.74 -11.55 19.39
C ILE A 56 2.39 -10.44 18.54
N ILE A 57 3.71 -10.24 18.63
CA ILE A 57 4.42 -9.27 17.78
C ILE A 57 4.34 -9.59 16.28
N PHE A 58 4.08 -10.86 15.90
CA PHE A 58 3.83 -11.24 14.50
C PHE A 58 2.48 -10.76 13.98
N LEU A 59 1.61 -10.21 14.83
CA LEU A 59 0.35 -9.62 14.38
C LEU A 59 0.59 -8.46 13.39
N TYR A 60 1.71 -7.75 13.49
CA TYR A 60 2.08 -6.68 12.56
C TYR A 60 2.26 -7.20 11.11
N PRO A 61 3.20 -8.13 10.81
CA PRO A 61 3.36 -8.64 9.45
C PRO A 61 2.15 -9.47 8.99
N ILE A 62 1.43 -10.14 9.90
CA ILE A 62 0.19 -10.84 9.57
C ILE A 62 -0.89 -9.87 9.11
N THR A 63 -1.14 -8.79 9.86
CA THR A 63 -2.14 -7.79 9.48
C THR A 63 -1.74 -7.05 8.21
N GLN A 64 -0.44 -6.77 8.00
CA GLN A 64 0.08 -6.26 6.73
C GLN A 64 -0.27 -7.21 5.56
N THR A 65 -0.05 -8.52 5.73
CA THR A 65 -0.36 -9.54 4.72
C THR A 65 -1.85 -9.60 4.41
N VAL A 66 -2.68 -9.68 5.45
CA VAL A 66 -4.15 -9.76 5.30
C VAL A 66 -4.67 -8.51 4.61
N LEU A 67 -4.24 -7.33 5.01
CA LEU A 67 -4.68 -6.08 4.38
C LEU A 67 -4.16 -5.97 2.95
N GLY A 68 -2.94 -6.41 2.66
CA GLY A 68 -2.43 -6.49 1.29
C GLY A 68 -3.27 -7.41 0.40
N LEU A 69 -3.66 -8.58 0.90
CA LEU A 69 -4.55 -9.51 0.18
C LEU A 69 -5.94 -8.91 -0.02
N VAL A 70 -6.51 -8.25 0.99
CA VAL A 70 -7.81 -7.57 0.88
C VAL A 70 -7.76 -6.46 -0.17
N PHE A 71 -6.72 -5.62 -0.15
CA PHE A 71 -6.56 -4.56 -1.15
C PHE A 71 -6.40 -5.10 -2.56
N TRP A 72 -5.62 -6.17 -2.73
CA TRP A 72 -5.47 -6.84 -4.00
C TRP A 72 -6.79 -7.44 -4.50
N LEU A 73 -7.54 -8.13 -3.63
CA LEU A 73 -8.83 -8.72 -3.96
C LEU A 73 -9.88 -7.66 -4.30
N VAL A 74 -9.99 -6.59 -3.51
CA VAL A 74 -10.91 -5.48 -3.76
C VAL A 74 -10.56 -4.79 -5.09
N GLY A 75 -9.27 -4.58 -5.37
CA GLY A 75 -8.80 -4.09 -6.65
C GLY A 75 -9.27 -4.99 -7.80
N TYR A 76 -8.98 -6.29 -7.70
CA TYR A 76 -9.37 -7.29 -8.70
C TYR A 76 -10.89 -7.33 -8.94
N LEU A 77 -11.70 -7.40 -7.88
CA LEU A 77 -13.16 -7.47 -7.98
C LEU A 77 -13.77 -6.18 -8.53
N ALA A 78 -13.29 -5.01 -8.10
CA ALA A 78 -13.75 -3.71 -8.61
C ALA A 78 -13.49 -3.55 -10.11
N ILE A 79 -12.43 -4.19 -10.60
CA ILE A 79 -12.05 -4.23 -12.01
C ILE A 79 -12.94 -5.23 -12.78
N GLN A 80 -13.14 -6.43 -12.25
CA GLN A 80 -13.88 -7.51 -12.93
C GLN A 80 -15.38 -7.22 -13.06
N LYS A 81 -16.00 -6.65 -12.01
CA LYS A 81 -17.45 -6.35 -11.97
C LYS A 81 -17.86 -5.29 -13.00
N ARG A 82 -16.93 -4.43 -13.42
CA ARG A 82 -17.18 -3.41 -14.46
C ARG A 82 -16.94 -3.89 -15.89
N GLY A 83 -16.05 -4.87 -16.10
CA GLY A 83 -15.85 -5.48 -17.42
C GLY A 83 -17.10 -6.23 -17.91
N LYS A 84 -17.71 -7.03 -17.03
CA LYS A 84 -18.89 -7.86 -17.35
C LYS A 84 -20.18 -7.05 -17.57
N SER A 85 -20.27 -5.84 -16.99
CA SER A 85 -21.47 -5.01 -17.07
C SER A 85 -21.55 -4.16 -18.35
N ARG A 86 -20.51 -4.17 -19.20
CA ARG A 86 -20.40 -3.26 -20.35
C ARG A 86 -20.07 -3.95 -21.68
N GLU A 87 -19.66 -5.21 -21.67
CA GLU A 87 -19.57 -6.05 -22.87
C GLU A 87 -20.92 -6.17 -23.60
N THR A 88 -22.03 -5.98 -22.87
CA THR A 88 -23.39 -5.91 -23.39
C THR A 88 -23.80 -4.53 -23.96
N ALA A 89 -22.96 -3.49 -23.86
CA ALA A 89 -23.32 -2.11 -24.19
C ALA A 89 -22.52 -1.49 -25.36
N ASP A 90 -21.56 -2.20 -25.96
CA ASP A 90 -20.55 -1.62 -26.88
C ASP A 90 -20.75 -1.99 -28.35
N HIS A 91 -22.00 -2.08 -28.81
CA HIS A 91 -22.30 -1.91 -30.23
C HIS A 91 -22.72 -0.45 -30.47
N GLN A 92 -21.87 0.29 -31.18
CA GLN A 92 -22.07 1.62 -31.81
C GLN A 92 -21.64 2.86 -31.01
N SER A 93 -20.49 3.45 -31.38
CA SER A 93 -20.43 4.82 -31.94
C SER A 93 -18.99 5.26 -32.31
N PRO A 94 -18.77 5.97 -33.44
CA PRO A 94 -17.45 6.42 -33.92
C PRO A 94 -17.16 7.90 -33.59
N VAL A 95 -17.43 8.33 -32.35
CA VAL A 95 -17.15 9.70 -31.87
C VAL A 95 -15.83 9.69 -31.07
N PRO A 96 -15.02 10.77 -31.01
CA PRO A 96 -13.90 10.87 -30.07
C PRO A 96 -14.43 10.80 -28.63
N GLY A 97 -14.62 9.57 -28.16
CA GLY A 97 -15.23 9.23 -26.90
C GLY A 97 -14.29 9.46 -25.71
N PRO A 98 -14.82 9.34 -24.48
CA PRO A 98 -14.05 9.48 -23.26
C PRO A 98 -12.80 8.58 -23.24
N VAL A 99 -11.85 8.91 -22.37
CA VAL A 99 -10.61 8.13 -22.18
C VAL A 99 -10.92 6.63 -22.13
N SER A 100 -10.18 5.83 -22.90
CA SER A 100 -10.42 4.40 -23.09
C SER A 100 -10.51 3.70 -21.73
N GLU A 101 -11.49 2.82 -21.58
CA GLU A 101 -11.75 2.14 -20.31
C GLU A 101 -10.54 1.30 -19.88
N ASP A 102 -9.78 0.74 -20.83
CA ASP A 102 -8.50 0.08 -20.56
C ASP A 102 -7.48 0.99 -19.87
N TYR A 103 -7.39 2.26 -20.29
CA TYR A 103 -6.50 3.21 -19.64
C TYR A 103 -6.97 3.56 -18.24
N LYS A 104 -8.29 3.76 -18.04
CA LYS A 104 -8.86 4.03 -16.71
C LYS A 104 -8.63 2.85 -15.77
N ARG A 105 -8.78 1.62 -16.26
CA ARG A 105 -8.52 0.39 -15.52
C ARG A 105 -7.04 0.30 -15.12
N TYR A 106 -6.14 0.45 -16.08
CA TYR A 106 -4.70 0.48 -15.82
C TYR A 106 -4.33 1.54 -14.77
N LEU A 107 -4.86 2.75 -14.91
CA LEU A 107 -4.59 3.84 -13.98
C LEU A 107 -5.09 3.52 -12.56
N LYS A 108 -6.22 2.83 -12.42
CA LYS A 108 -6.71 2.36 -11.11
C LYS A 108 -5.81 1.28 -10.53
N GLU A 109 -5.38 0.31 -11.32
CA GLU A 109 -4.46 -0.75 -10.89
C GLU A 109 -3.13 -0.13 -10.39
N GLU A 110 -2.54 0.79 -11.15
CA GLU A 110 -1.33 1.53 -10.78
C GLU A 110 -1.50 2.26 -9.43
N ILE A 111 -2.63 2.95 -9.24
CA ILE A 111 -2.92 3.71 -8.02
C ILE A 111 -3.15 2.82 -6.80
N VAL A 112 -3.86 1.71 -6.96
CA VAL A 112 -4.08 0.75 -5.86
C VAL A 112 -2.75 0.15 -5.42
N LEU A 113 -1.91 -0.27 -6.36
CA LEU A 113 -0.60 -0.82 -6.04
C LEU A 113 0.34 0.23 -5.45
N LEU A 114 0.28 1.47 -5.92
CA LEU A 114 1.06 2.57 -5.36
C LEU A 114 0.62 2.87 -3.92
N ALA A 115 -0.69 2.92 -3.64
CA ALA A 115 -1.21 3.08 -2.28
C ALA A 115 -0.75 1.94 -1.36
N LEU A 116 -0.74 0.70 -1.88
CA LEU A 116 -0.27 -0.45 -1.14
C LEU A 116 1.23 -0.38 -0.79
N ILE A 117 2.07 0.26 -1.62
CA ILE A 117 3.49 0.51 -1.29
C ILE A 117 3.61 1.36 -0.02
N PHE A 118 2.88 2.47 0.06
CA PHE A 118 2.92 3.33 1.25
C PHE A 118 2.36 2.63 2.48
N PHE A 119 1.30 1.82 2.29
CA PHE A 119 0.77 0.97 3.35
C PHE A 119 1.82 0.00 3.89
N ASN A 120 2.52 -0.71 3.00
CA ASN A 120 3.63 -1.59 3.38
C ASN A 120 4.75 -0.84 4.11
N LEU A 121 5.13 0.35 3.64
CA LEU A 121 6.15 1.18 4.29
C LEU A 121 5.73 1.63 5.70
N ILE A 122 4.44 1.92 5.90
CA ILE A 122 3.89 2.25 7.22
C ILE A 122 4.08 1.07 8.18
N TYR A 123 3.70 -0.14 7.77
CA TYR A 123 3.87 -1.33 8.61
C TYR A 123 5.33 -1.63 8.93
N ILE A 124 6.19 -1.62 7.92
CA ILE A 124 7.64 -1.79 8.09
C ILE A 124 8.20 -0.76 9.08
N HIS A 125 7.75 0.49 9.00
CA HIS A 125 8.16 1.53 9.94
C HIS A 125 7.70 1.25 11.36
N LEU A 126 6.44 0.85 11.53
CA LEU A 126 5.88 0.48 12.84
C LEU A 126 6.64 -0.70 13.46
N GLU A 127 6.88 -1.76 12.69
CA GLU A 127 7.64 -2.95 13.10
C GLU A 127 9.06 -2.59 13.52
N ARG A 128 9.79 -1.85 12.67
CA ARG A 128 11.15 -1.40 12.97
C ARG A 128 11.19 -0.56 14.24
N SER A 129 10.26 0.39 14.38
CA SER A 129 10.18 1.23 15.57
C SER A 129 9.88 0.42 16.83
N LEU A 130 9.08 -0.65 16.72
CA LEU A 130 8.78 -1.53 17.85
C LEU A 130 10.01 -2.34 18.25
N ILE A 131 10.74 -2.86 17.27
CA ILE A 131 12.00 -3.59 17.47
C ILE A 131 13.04 -2.67 18.15
N TRP A 132 13.21 -1.44 17.69
CA TRP A 132 14.15 -0.49 18.29
C TRP A 132 13.73 -0.08 19.70
N LEU A 133 12.44 0.12 19.93
CA LEU A 133 11.89 0.42 21.24
C LEU A 133 12.10 -0.74 22.22
N ALA A 134 11.97 -1.99 21.75
CA ALA A 134 12.25 -3.18 22.55
C ALA A 134 13.71 -3.22 23.04
N HIS A 135 14.66 -2.89 22.17
CA HIS A 135 16.08 -2.83 22.51
C HIS A 135 16.47 -1.55 23.28
N GLY A 136 15.56 -0.60 23.47
CA GLY A 136 15.88 0.70 24.09
C GLY A 136 16.76 1.60 23.22
N LEU A 137 16.88 1.32 21.92
CA LEU A 137 17.73 2.07 20.98
C LEU A 137 17.08 3.37 20.49
N ALA A 138 15.76 3.49 20.61
CA ALA A 138 15.02 4.68 20.21
C ALA A 138 13.75 4.83 21.04
N ALA A 139 13.26 6.07 21.15
CA ALA A 139 12.04 6.42 21.87
C ALA A 139 10.74 5.96 21.17
N GLY A 140 10.83 5.29 20.01
CA GLY A 140 9.69 4.74 19.28
C GLY A 140 9.61 5.20 17.82
N VAL A 141 8.46 5.76 17.43
CA VAL A 141 8.15 6.12 16.04
C VAL A 141 8.80 7.45 15.65
N ASN A 142 9.53 7.47 14.52
CA ASN A 142 9.87 8.73 13.87
C ASN A 142 8.57 9.35 13.32
N LYS A 143 8.04 10.35 14.03
CA LYS A 143 6.76 10.99 13.75
C LYS A 143 6.74 11.67 12.39
N ALA A 144 7.81 12.41 12.05
CA ALA A 144 7.90 13.12 10.77
C ALA A 144 7.82 12.16 9.58
N TYR A 145 8.56 11.05 9.62
CA TYR A 145 8.50 10.02 8.59
C TYR A 145 7.14 9.30 8.56
N PHE A 146 6.57 8.97 9.72
CA PHE A 146 5.26 8.33 9.76
C PHE A 146 4.16 9.22 9.17
N PHE A 147 4.08 10.49 9.56
CA PHE A 147 3.09 11.42 9.04
C PHE A 147 3.29 11.74 7.56
N SER A 148 4.53 11.80 7.07
CA SER A 148 4.77 12.03 5.64
C SER A 148 4.23 10.88 4.78
N LEU A 149 4.35 9.62 5.22
CA LEU A 149 3.75 8.47 4.52
C LEU A 149 2.23 8.59 4.45
N ILE A 150 1.58 9.00 5.54
CA ILE A 150 0.12 9.20 5.59
C ILE A 150 -0.30 10.34 4.65
N ILE A 151 0.42 11.47 4.66
CA ILE A 151 0.14 12.59 3.76
C ILE A 151 0.29 12.15 2.30
N ILE A 152 1.36 11.45 1.95
CA ILE A 152 1.57 10.97 0.58
C ILE A 152 0.47 9.99 0.19
N LEU A 153 0.08 9.07 1.07
CA LEU A 153 -1.03 8.14 0.85
C LEU A 153 -2.34 8.88 0.53
N LEU A 154 -2.63 9.98 1.23
CA LEU A 154 -3.79 10.83 0.94
C LEU A 154 -3.67 11.58 -0.40
N LEU A 155 -2.47 12.04 -0.75
CA LEU A 155 -2.19 12.76 -2.01
C LEU A 155 -2.31 11.87 -3.27
N ILE A 156 -2.31 10.55 -3.13
CA ILE A 156 -2.54 9.62 -4.25
C ILE A 156 -3.94 9.83 -4.86
N ILE A 157 -4.95 10.18 -4.06
CA ILE A 157 -6.32 10.42 -4.54
C ILE A 157 -6.39 11.62 -5.50
N PRO A 158 -5.94 12.84 -5.12
CA PRO A 158 -5.93 13.97 -6.05
C PRO A 158 -4.99 13.72 -7.23
N TYR A 159 -3.87 13.01 -7.04
CA TYR A 159 -2.98 12.63 -8.14
C TYR A 159 -3.70 11.77 -9.20
N TYR A 160 -4.49 10.77 -8.79
CA TYR A 160 -5.33 9.98 -9.71
C TYR A 160 -6.28 10.86 -10.52
N ARG A 161 -7.01 11.75 -9.84
CA ARG A 161 -7.98 12.65 -10.49
C ARG A 161 -7.29 13.58 -11.48
N PHE A 162 -6.11 14.09 -11.13
CA PHE A 162 -5.32 14.96 -11.98
C PHE A 162 -4.82 14.23 -13.25
N ARG A 163 -4.25 13.03 -13.11
CA ARG A 163 -3.83 12.16 -14.22
C ARG A 163 -4.97 11.90 -15.21
N LEU A 164 -6.16 11.60 -14.69
CA LEU A 164 -7.34 11.35 -15.52
C LEU A 164 -7.77 12.59 -16.32
N LYS A 165 -7.83 13.77 -15.67
CA LYS A 165 -8.18 15.04 -16.33
C LYS A 165 -7.19 15.44 -17.44
N ILE A 166 -5.90 15.22 -17.24
CA ILE A 166 -4.89 15.48 -18.28
C ILE A 166 -5.12 14.57 -19.49
N ALA A 167 -5.34 13.28 -19.25
CA ALA A 167 -5.57 12.32 -20.33
C ALA A 167 -6.84 12.64 -21.13
N GLU A 168 -7.89 13.15 -20.47
CA GLU A 168 -9.11 13.63 -21.11
C GLU A 168 -8.84 14.85 -22.00
N ARG A 169 -8.16 15.88 -21.47
CA ARG A 169 -7.83 17.11 -22.21
C ARG A 169 -6.90 16.90 -23.40
N LEU A 170 -5.88 16.06 -23.26
CA LEU A 170 -4.95 15.77 -24.36
C LEU A 170 -5.63 15.06 -25.53
N ARG A 171 -6.70 14.32 -25.25
CA ARG A 171 -7.45 13.59 -26.27
C ARG A 171 -8.46 14.48 -27.00
N SER A 172 -9.03 15.49 -26.33
CA SER A 172 -9.90 16.48 -26.98
C SER A 172 -9.17 17.46 -27.90
N LEU A 173 -7.84 17.52 -27.82
CA LEU A 173 -6.98 18.36 -28.66
C LEU A 173 -6.42 17.64 -29.89
N LYS A 174 -6.68 16.33 -30.03
CA LYS A 174 -6.34 15.52 -31.20
C LYS A 174 -7.57 15.23 -32.02
#